data_AF-A0A4U9DC26-F1
#
_entry.id   AF-A0A4U9DC26-F1
#
_cell.length_a   1.000
_cell.length_b   1.000
_cell.length_c   1.000
_cell.angle_alpha   90.00
_cell.angle_beta   90.00
_cell.angle_gamma   90.00
#
_symmetry.space_group_name_H-M   'P 1'
#
loop_
_entity.id
_entity.type
_entity.pdbx_description
1 polymer ?
#
loop_
_entity_poly.entity_id
_entity_poly.type
_entity_poly.pdbx_seq_one_letter_code
_entity_poly.pdbx_strand_id
1 'polypeptide(L)'
;MTSPSWLAPLTRTPKLWDNVMEGVKQENRTHAPVDFDTSLASTITSHDAGYIEKALEKIVGLQTEAPLKRAIIPFGGIKMVEGSCKAYDRELDPMLKKIFTEYRKTHNQGVFDVYTKDILNCRKSGVLTGLPDAYGRGRIIGDYRRVALYGIDFLMKDKYAQFLSLQGKLENGEDLEATIRLREEISEQYRALGQIKEMAGQIRLRYLCSGKNRAGSYPVDLLRLPGCR
;
A
#
# COMPACT_ATOMS: atom_id res chain seq x y z
N MET A 1 -3.47 -12.08 37.28
CA MET A 1 -4.27 -10.87 37.00
C MET A 1 -5.56 -11.31 36.32
N THR A 2 -6.71 -11.15 36.96
CA THR A 2 -8.01 -11.47 36.38
C THR A 2 -8.39 -10.38 35.37
N SER A 3 -8.75 -10.76 34.15
CA SER A 3 -9.20 -9.83 33.11
C SER A 3 -10.37 -8.97 33.59
N PRO A 4 -10.44 -7.67 33.23
CA PRO A 4 -11.54 -6.79 33.60
C PRO A 4 -12.92 -7.38 33.23
N SER A 5 -13.88 -7.28 34.15
CA SER A 5 -15.22 -7.91 34.05
C SER A 5 -16.10 -7.40 32.90
N TRP A 6 -15.76 -6.24 32.34
CA TRP A 6 -16.47 -5.62 31.21
C TRP A 6 -15.96 -6.10 29.83
N LEU A 7 -14.94 -6.96 29.78
CA LEU A 7 -14.45 -7.54 28.53
C LEU A 7 -15.36 -8.68 28.06
N ALA A 8 -15.88 -8.55 26.84
CA ALA A 8 -16.68 -9.59 26.21
C ALA A 8 -15.82 -10.75 25.67
N PRO A 9 -16.33 -11.99 25.70
CA PRO A 9 -15.62 -13.14 25.13
C PRO A 9 -15.56 -13.07 23.59
N LEU A 10 -14.46 -13.56 23.01
CA LEU A 10 -14.24 -13.60 21.56
C LEU A 10 -14.60 -14.98 21.00
N THR A 11 -15.60 -15.05 20.12
CA THR A 11 -16.05 -16.32 19.52
C THR A 11 -15.51 -16.59 18.12
N ARG A 12 -15.17 -15.54 17.36
CA ARG A 12 -14.70 -15.63 15.96
C ARG A 12 -13.19 -15.46 15.82
N THR A 13 -12.62 -14.57 16.64
CA THR A 13 -11.22 -14.16 16.58
C THR A 13 -10.24 -15.31 16.80
N PRO A 14 -10.44 -16.24 17.77
CA PRO A 14 -9.48 -17.32 17.97
C PRO A 14 -9.26 -18.18 16.72
N LYS A 15 -10.35 -18.60 16.05
CA LYS A 15 -10.26 -19.40 14.83
C LYS A 15 -9.56 -18.66 13.67
N LEU A 16 -9.84 -17.37 13.48
CA LEU A 16 -9.15 -16.57 12.48
C LEU A 16 -7.65 -16.44 12.79
N TRP A 17 -7.33 -16.22 14.05
CA TRP A 17 -5.95 -16.06 14.52
C TRP A 17 -5.15 -17.35 14.39
N ASP A 18 -5.72 -18.49 14.80
CA ASP A 18 -5.09 -19.80 14.71
C ASP A 18 -4.75 -20.15 13.25
N ASN A 19 -5.64 -19.86 12.30
CA ASN A 19 -5.38 -20.04 10.87
C ASN A 19 -4.17 -19.22 10.38
N VAL A 20 -4.06 -17.94 10.79
CA VAL A 20 -2.92 -17.08 10.41
C VAL A 20 -1.63 -17.56 11.08
N MET A 21 -1.72 -18.03 12.32
CA MET A 21 -0.57 -18.51 13.09
C MET A 21 0.11 -19.71 12.46
N GLU A 22 -0.58 -20.54 11.70
CA GLU A 22 0.05 -21.63 10.94
C GLU A 22 1.04 -21.09 9.90
N GLY A 23 0.68 -20.03 9.17
CA GLY A 23 1.60 -19.38 8.22
C GLY A 23 2.74 -18.64 8.93
N VAL A 24 2.49 -18.02 10.09
CA VAL A 24 3.56 -17.40 10.91
C VAL A 24 4.57 -18.45 11.39
N LYS A 25 4.10 -19.62 11.85
CA LYS A 25 4.98 -20.75 12.21
C LYS A 25 5.81 -21.22 11.02
N GLN A 26 5.22 -21.25 9.82
CA GLN A 26 5.94 -21.55 8.59
C GLN A 26 7.05 -20.53 8.33
N GLU A 27 6.76 -19.22 8.31
CA GLU A 27 7.78 -18.18 8.06
C GLU A 27 8.92 -18.25 9.08
N ASN A 28 8.60 -18.46 10.36
CA ASN A 28 9.61 -18.58 11.41
C ASN A 28 10.50 -19.82 11.24
N ARG A 29 9.93 -20.95 10.79
CA ARG A 29 10.69 -22.19 10.59
C ARG A 29 11.56 -22.11 9.33
N THR A 30 11.02 -21.57 8.23
CA THR A 30 11.71 -21.53 6.93
C THR A 30 12.62 -20.32 6.78
N HIS A 31 12.44 -19.28 7.60
CA HIS A 31 13.05 -17.96 7.41
C HIS A 31 12.78 -17.38 6.01
N ALA A 32 11.66 -17.76 5.40
CA ALA A 32 11.24 -17.38 4.06
C ALA A 32 9.74 -16.99 4.06
N PRO A 33 9.28 -16.17 3.10
CA PRO A 33 7.87 -15.87 2.94
C PRO A 33 7.02 -17.15 2.80
N VAL A 34 5.76 -17.12 3.25
CA VAL A 34 4.80 -18.20 2.97
C VAL A 34 4.63 -18.37 1.45
N ASP A 35 4.40 -17.24 0.77
CA ASP A 35 4.36 -17.12 -0.67
C ASP A 35 4.64 -15.67 -1.08
N PHE A 36 4.95 -15.43 -2.34
CA PHE A 36 5.04 -14.10 -2.92
C PHE A 36 4.76 -14.09 -4.42
N ASP A 37 4.30 -12.94 -4.93
CA ASP A 37 4.10 -12.74 -6.37
C ASP A 37 5.40 -12.87 -7.16
N THR A 38 5.28 -13.31 -8.42
CA THR A 38 6.42 -13.44 -9.35
C THR A 38 6.17 -12.76 -10.69
N SER A 39 4.91 -12.43 -11.00
CA SER A 39 4.48 -11.90 -12.31
C SER A 39 3.57 -10.67 -12.23
N LEU A 40 3.13 -10.27 -11.03
CA LEU A 40 2.21 -9.14 -10.85
C LEU A 40 2.90 -7.96 -10.14
N ALA A 41 2.94 -6.80 -10.80
CA ALA A 41 3.35 -5.55 -10.20
C ALA A 41 2.20 -4.97 -9.35
N SER A 42 2.41 -4.87 -8.04
CA SER A 42 1.38 -4.39 -7.11
C SER A 42 1.07 -2.91 -7.30
N THR A 43 -0.21 -2.60 -7.39
CA THR A 43 -0.81 -1.26 -7.35
C THR A 43 -1.99 -1.26 -6.38
N ILE A 44 -2.71 -0.14 -6.25
CA ILE A 44 -3.88 -0.06 -5.36
C ILE A 44 -4.99 -1.04 -5.78
N THR A 45 -5.09 -1.38 -7.08
CA THR A 45 -6.20 -2.16 -7.65
C THR A 45 -5.75 -3.43 -8.38
N SER A 46 -4.46 -3.79 -8.30
CA SER A 46 -3.90 -4.91 -9.07
C SER A 46 -4.39 -6.28 -8.62
N HIS A 47 -4.71 -6.44 -7.33
CA HIS A 47 -5.06 -7.72 -6.73
C HIS A 47 -6.57 -7.83 -6.51
N ASP A 48 -7.07 -9.05 -6.58
CA ASP A 48 -8.44 -9.37 -6.19
C ASP A 48 -8.59 -9.41 -4.66
N ALA A 49 -9.85 -9.41 -4.20
CA ALA A 49 -10.18 -9.48 -2.79
C ALA A 49 -9.76 -10.82 -2.15
N GLY A 50 -8.76 -10.78 -1.26
CA GLY A 50 -8.36 -11.89 -0.40
C GLY A 50 -9.08 -11.94 0.96
N TYR A 51 -9.19 -13.14 1.53
CA TYR A 51 -9.79 -13.39 2.85
C TYR A 51 -9.05 -14.53 3.57
N ILE A 52 -9.00 -14.51 4.90
CA ILE A 52 -8.59 -15.66 5.74
C ILE A 52 -9.77 -16.63 5.85
N GLU A 53 -10.93 -16.11 6.27
CA GLU A 53 -12.20 -16.83 6.34
C GLU A 53 -13.37 -15.84 6.25
N LYS A 54 -13.88 -15.65 5.03
CA LYS A 54 -14.84 -14.58 4.67
C LYS A 54 -16.13 -14.60 5.50
N ALA A 55 -16.56 -15.76 5.98
CA ALA A 55 -17.74 -15.89 6.84
C ALA A 55 -17.49 -15.34 8.27
N LEU A 56 -16.25 -15.46 8.76
CA LEU A 56 -15.86 -15.13 10.12
C LEU A 56 -15.29 -13.73 10.28
N GLU A 57 -14.91 -13.06 9.19
CA GLU A 57 -14.36 -11.71 9.27
C GLU A 57 -15.43 -10.62 9.44
N LYS A 58 -15.11 -9.65 10.31
CA LYS A 58 -15.87 -8.39 10.48
C LYS A 58 -15.18 -7.26 9.72
N ILE A 59 -13.88 -7.14 9.89
CA ILE A 59 -13.00 -6.24 9.15
C ILE A 59 -12.24 -7.10 8.14
N VAL A 60 -12.24 -6.66 6.87
CA VAL A 60 -11.65 -7.37 5.73
C VAL A 60 -10.61 -6.49 5.02
N GLY A 61 -9.82 -7.12 4.17
CA GLY A 61 -8.77 -6.47 3.39
C GLY A 61 -7.42 -7.13 3.63
N LEU A 62 -6.84 -7.67 2.56
CA LEU A 62 -5.49 -8.22 2.52
C LEU A 62 -4.69 -7.47 1.43
N GLN A 63 -3.36 -7.52 1.51
CA GLN A 63 -2.48 -6.87 0.54
C GLN A 63 -2.49 -7.58 -0.83
N THR A 64 -2.71 -8.89 -0.82
CA THR A 64 -2.83 -9.76 -1.99
C THR A 64 -4.10 -10.60 -1.86
N GLU A 65 -4.32 -11.52 -2.78
CA GLU A 65 -5.50 -12.39 -2.77
C GLU A 65 -5.44 -13.49 -1.68
N ALA A 66 -4.30 -13.65 -1.00
CA ALA A 66 -4.08 -14.70 0.00
C ALA A 66 -3.41 -14.18 1.29
N PRO A 67 -3.70 -14.77 2.46
CA PRO A 67 -3.06 -14.39 3.71
C PRO A 67 -1.55 -14.69 3.66
N LEU A 68 -0.75 -13.73 4.12
CA LEU A 68 0.72 -13.81 4.22
C LEU A 68 1.48 -13.97 2.88
N LYS A 69 0.77 -13.90 1.73
CA LYS A 69 1.40 -13.81 0.42
C LYS A 69 1.90 -12.38 0.18
N ARG A 70 3.20 -12.22 -0.07
CA ARG A 70 3.85 -10.91 -0.27
C ARG A 70 3.74 -10.46 -1.73
N ALA A 71 3.49 -9.17 -1.95
CA ALA A 71 3.41 -8.62 -3.30
C ALA A 71 4.79 -8.15 -3.82
N ILE A 72 4.93 -7.98 -5.14
CA ILE A 72 6.07 -7.27 -5.74
C ILE A 72 5.72 -5.79 -5.87
N ILE A 73 6.55 -4.91 -5.30
CA ILE A 73 6.46 -3.45 -5.47
C ILE A 73 7.70 -2.97 -6.24
N PRO A 74 7.67 -3.01 -7.58
CA PRO A 74 8.88 -2.90 -8.40
C PRO A 74 9.37 -1.46 -8.61
N PHE A 75 8.53 -0.45 -8.33
CA PHE A 75 8.86 0.97 -8.47
C PHE A 75 10.09 1.39 -7.65
N GLY A 76 10.34 0.69 -6.54
CA GLY A 76 11.51 0.91 -5.67
C GLY A 76 12.83 0.43 -6.28
N GLY A 77 12.81 -0.66 -7.06
CA GLY A 77 14.02 -1.26 -7.62
C GLY A 77 13.84 -2.71 -8.05
N ILE A 78 14.03 -3.01 -9.34
CA ILE A 78 13.85 -4.36 -9.89
C ILE A 78 14.93 -5.36 -9.42
N LYS A 79 16.16 -4.87 -9.19
CA LYS A 79 17.28 -5.70 -8.70
C LYS A 79 17.00 -6.35 -7.35
N MET A 80 16.25 -5.68 -6.48
CA MET A 80 15.87 -6.22 -5.17
C MET A 80 14.82 -7.32 -5.28
N VAL A 81 13.91 -7.18 -6.25
CA VAL A 81 12.93 -8.21 -6.59
C VAL A 81 13.65 -9.45 -7.15
N GLU A 82 14.57 -9.26 -8.10
CA GLU A 82 15.41 -10.33 -8.64
C GLU A 82 16.20 -11.06 -7.55
N GLY A 83 16.86 -10.31 -6.66
CA GLY A 83 17.59 -10.87 -5.53
C GLY A 83 16.70 -11.67 -4.57
N SER A 84 15.48 -11.19 -4.31
CA SER A 84 14.51 -11.89 -3.47
C SER A 84 14.00 -13.18 -4.13
N CYS A 85 13.69 -13.14 -5.43
CA CYS A 85 13.28 -14.33 -6.19
C CYS A 85 14.39 -15.40 -6.13
N LYS A 86 15.64 -15.01 -6.38
CA LYS A 86 16.80 -15.90 -6.29
C LYS A 86 17.03 -16.45 -4.89
N ALA A 87 16.86 -15.64 -3.84
CA ALA A 87 17.10 -16.04 -2.46
C ALA A 87 16.07 -17.06 -1.93
N TYR A 88 14.87 -17.08 -2.52
CA TYR A 88 13.77 -17.96 -2.12
C TYR A 88 13.38 -18.94 -3.24
N ASP A 89 14.31 -19.25 -4.15
CA ASP A 89 14.16 -20.25 -5.22
C ASP A 89 12.89 -20.09 -6.09
N ARG A 90 12.61 -18.85 -6.50
CA ARG A 90 11.51 -18.50 -7.42
C ARG A 90 12.06 -17.74 -8.63
N GLU A 91 11.35 -17.81 -9.74
CA GLU A 91 11.71 -17.08 -10.95
C GLU A 91 10.87 -15.81 -11.10
N LEU A 92 11.54 -14.68 -11.35
CA LEU A 92 10.86 -13.44 -11.70
C LEU A 92 10.40 -13.50 -13.16
N ASP A 93 9.15 -13.10 -13.41
CA ASP A 93 8.62 -12.98 -14.76
C ASP A 93 9.53 -12.06 -15.62
N PRO A 94 10.07 -12.57 -16.74
CA PRO A 94 10.93 -11.79 -17.63
C PRO A 94 10.27 -10.50 -18.13
N MET A 95 8.94 -10.49 -18.29
CA MET A 95 8.19 -9.31 -18.70
C MET A 95 8.19 -8.23 -17.61
N LEU A 96 8.04 -8.60 -16.32
CA LEU A 96 8.19 -7.65 -15.23
C LEU A 96 9.59 -7.06 -15.20
N LYS A 97 10.61 -7.91 -15.33
CA LYS A 97 11.99 -7.45 -15.40
C LYS A 97 12.19 -6.46 -16.55
N LYS A 98 11.66 -6.78 -17.73
CA LYS A 98 11.71 -5.91 -18.91
C LYS A 98 11.04 -4.56 -18.65
N ILE A 99 9.82 -4.56 -18.12
CA ILE A 99 9.07 -3.34 -17.84
C ILE A 99 9.86 -2.41 -16.92
N PHE A 100 10.40 -2.91 -15.82
CA PHE A 100 11.09 -2.09 -14.81
C PHE A 100 12.59 -1.91 -15.07
N THR A 101 13.07 -2.32 -16.24
CA THR A 101 14.43 -2.05 -16.73
C THR A 101 14.41 -1.13 -17.95
N GLU A 102 13.49 -1.36 -18.90
CA GLU A 102 13.47 -0.68 -20.19
C GLU A 102 12.38 0.40 -20.30
N TYR A 103 11.18 0.17 -19.74
CA TYR A 103 10.04 1.08 -19.94
C TYR A 103 9.83 2.03 -18.76
N ARG A 104 9.94 1.53 -17.53
CA ARG A 104 9.73 2.30 -16.29
C ARG A 104 10.97 2.22 -15.42
N LYS A 105 11.77 3.29 -15.45
CA LYS A 105 12.91 3.46 -14.53
C LYS A 105 12.47 3.33 -13.07
N THR A 106 13.29 2.71 -12.22
CA THR A 106 12.99 2.56 -10.78
C THR A 106 13.70 3.62 -9.94
N HIS A 107 13.26 3.80 -8.68
CA HIS A 107 13.95 4.65 -7.70
C HIS A 107 15.42 4.23 -7.55
N ASN A 108 15.68 2.94 -7.32
CA ASN A 108 17.03 2.41 -7.19
C ASN A 108 17.91 2.78 -8.38
N GLN A 109 17.44 2.57 -9.62
CA GLN A 109 18.26 2.93 -10.78
C GLN A 109 18.48 4.44 -10.88
N GLY A 110 17.45 5.26 -10.60
CA GLY A 110 17.59 6.72 -10.57
C GLY A 110 18.63 7.22 -9.56
N VAL A 111 18.65 6.65 -8.36
CA VAL A 111 19.63 6.96 -7.31
C VAL A 111 21.04 6.59 -7.74
N PHE A 112 21.23 5.37 -8.25
CA PHE A 112 22.57 4.88 -8.61
C PHE A 112 23.14 5.56 -9.86
N ASP A 113 22.32 6.13 -10.74
CA ASP A 113 22.78 6.91 -11.89
C ASP A 113 23.40 8.26 -11.49
N VAL A 114 23.02 8.81 -10.33
CA VAL A 114 23.48 10.12 -9.84
C VAL A 114 24.43 10.03 -8.64
N TYR A 115 24.69 8.83 -8.14
CA TYR A 115 25.63 8.61 -7.04
C TYR A 115 27.07 8.93 -7.44
N THR A 116 27.79 9.59 -6.52
CA THR A 116 29.22 9.83 -6.67
C THR A 116 30.03 8.60 -6.28
N LYS A 117 31.28 8.54 -6.75
CA LYS A 117 32.21 7.49 -6.36
C LYS A 117 32.43 7.44 -4.84
N ASP A 118 32.44 8.60 -4.19
CA ASP A 118 32.64 8.69 -2.74
C ASP A 118 31.48 8.11 -1.95
N ILE A 119 30.23 8.39 -2.36
CA ILE A 119 29.05 7.78 -1.74
C ILE A 119 29.11 6.26 -1.84
N LEU A 120 29.48 5.73 -3.01
CA LEU A 120 29.64 4.30 -3.22
C LEU A 120 30.75 3.70 -2.34
N ASN A 121 31.87 4.41 -2.16
CA ASN A 121 32.97 3.99 -1.30
C ASN A 121 32.56 3.98 0.18
N CYS A 122 31.86 5.03 0.65
CA CYS A 122 31.33 5.11 2.02
C CYS A 122 30.31 3.99 2.31
N ARG A 123 29.48 3.65 1.32
CA ARG A 123 28.55 2.52 1.40
C ARG A 123 29.28 1.19 1.49
N LYS A 124 30.33 1.00 0.69
CA LYS A 124 31.13 -0.22 0.69
C LYS A 124 31.95 -0.40 1.98
N SER A 125 32.47 0.68 2.55
CA SER A 125 33.24 0.64 3.80
C SER A 125 32.38 0.46 5.05
N GLY A 126 31.06 0.64 4.94
CA GLY A 126 30.14 0.57 6.07
C GLY A 126 30.03 1.87 6.89
N VAL A 127 30.74 2.94 6.49
CA VAL A 127 30.63 4.26 7.12
C VAL A 127 29.24 4.85 6.92
N LEU A 128 28.65 4.65 5.73
CA LEU A 128 27.31 5.11 5.39
C LEU A 128 26.51 3.96 4.75
N THR A 129 25.89 3.13 5.59
CA THR A 129 25.13 1.95 5.17
C THR A 129 23.64 2.05 5.56
N GLY A 130 22.79 1.28 4.90
CA GLY A 130 21.35 1.24 5.19
C GLY A 130 20.58 2.50 4.77
N LEU A 131 21.05 3.21 3.74
CA LEU A 131 20.28 4.30 3.13
C LEU A 131 19.10 3.74 2.33
N PRO A 132 18.00 4.50 2.16
CA PRO A 132 16.82 4.08 1.40
C PRO A 132 17.05 4.18 -0.13
N ASP A 133 18.11 3.54 -0.61
CA ASP A 133 18.49 3.46 -2.03
C ASP A 133 17.92 2.22 -2.73
N ALA A 134 17.50 1.22 -1.95
CA ALA A 134 17.06 -0.10 -2.43
C ALA A 134 15.68 -0.53 -1.87
N TYR A 135 15.00 0.34 -1.11
CA TYR A 135 13.69 0.06 -0.55
C TYR A 135 12.89 1.35 -0.35
N GLY A 136 11.59 1.22 -0.09
CA GLY A 136 10.74 2.38 0.16
C GLY A 136 11.21 3.18 1.37
N ARG A 137 11.40 4.50 1.22
CA ARG A 137 11.87 5.38 2.30
C ARG A 137 11.02 5.36 3.58
N GLY A 138 9.73 5.00 3.45
CA GLY A 138 8.79 4.98 4.57
C GLY A 138 8.65 6.35 5.24
N ARG A 139 8.46 6.34 6.56
CA ARG A 139 8.37 7.55 7.42
C ARG A 139 7.32 8.59 6.99
N ILE A 140 6.27 8.14 6.31
CA ILE A 140 5.11 8.95 5.93
C ILE A 140 3.88 8.35 6.61
N ILE A 141 3.13 9.17 7.33
CA ILE A 141 1.87 8.77 7.96
C ILE A 141 0.75 9.56 7.27
N GLY A 142 -0.02 8.86 6.44
CA GLY A 142 -1.26 9.42 5.91
C GLY A 142 -2.30 9.55 7.02
N ASP A 143 -3.11 10.61 7.00
CA ASP A 143 -4.20 10.75 7.95
C ASP A 143 -5.41 9.90 7.52
N TYR A 144 -5.33 8.58 7.75
CA TYR A 144 -6.33 7.61 7.32
C TYR A 144 -7.73 7.86 7.92
N ARG A 145 -7.79 8.58 9.05
CA ARG A 145 -9.06 8.97 9.70
C ARG A 145 -9.93 9.84 8.80
N ARG A 146 -9.32 10.61 7.89
CA ARG A 146 -10.04 11.47 6.93
C ARG A 146 -10.96 10.68 6.03
N VAL A 147 -10.57 9.48 5.65
CA VAL A 147 -11.39 8.60 4.81
C VAL A 147 -12.68 8.24 5.53
N ALA A 148 -12.60 7.89 6.82
CA ALA A 148 -13.77 7.58 7.63
C ALA A 148 -14.62 8.82 7.98
N LEU A 149 -13.96 9.96 8.22
CA LEU A 149 -14.63 11.19 8.65
C LEU A 149 -15.36 11.91 7.51
N TYR A 150 -14.74 11.98 6.33
CA TYR A 150 -15.23 12.80 5.22
C TYR A 150 -15.73 11.98 4.01
N GLY A 151 -15.25 10.74 3.86
CA GLY A 151 -15.45 9.96 2.64
C GLY A 151 -14.56 10.42 1.48
N ILE A 152 -14.32 9.50 0.54
CA ILE A 152 -13.40 9.70 -0.60
C ILE A 152 -13.88 10.81 -1.53
N ASP A 153 -15.19 10.89 -1.80
CA ASP A 153 -15.73 11.88 -2.75
C ASP A 153 -15.49 13.32 -2.26
N PHE A 154 -15.60 13.56 -0.95
CA PHE A 154 -15.24 14.86 -0.36
C PHE A 154 -13.74 15.14 -0.49
N LEU A 155 -12.90 14.16 -0.18
CA LEU A 155 -11.44 14.32 -0.26
C LEU A 155 -10.95 14.56 -1.70
N MET A 156 -11.58 13.92 -2.68
CA MET A 156 -11.30 14.16 -4.10
C MET A 156 -11.67 15.59 -4.50
N LYS A 157 -12.83 16.08 -4.06
CA LYS A 157 -13.25 17.47 -4.30
C LYS A 157 -12.27 18.46 -3.68
N ASP A 158 -11.84 18.22 -2.44
CA ASP A 158 -10.83 19.02 -1.75
C ASP A 158 -9.48 19.03 -2.50
N LYS A 159 -9.01 17.87 -2.96
CA LYS A 159 -7.79 17.77 -3.78
C LYS A 159 -7.90 18.51 -5.10
N TYR A 160 -9.05 18.46 -5.77
CA TYR A 160 -9.27 19.21 -7.00
C TYR A 160 -9.25 20.72 -6.75
N ALA A 161 -9.84 21.19 -5.65
CA ALA A 161 -9.76 22.60 -5.25
C ALA A 161 -8.31 23.04 -4.97
N GLN A 162 -7.51 22.19 -4.29
CA GLN A 162 -6.07 22.43 -4.06
C GLN A 162 -5.27 22.46 -5.37
N PHE A 163 -5.64 21.64 -6.36
CA PHE A 163 -5.02 21.69 -7.68
C PHE A 163 -5.32 23.03 -8.37
N LEU A 164 -6.58 23.48 -8.36
CA LEU A 164 -7.00 24.74 -8.98
C LEU A 164 -6.35 25.96 -8.32
N SER A 165 -6.13 25.95 -7.00
CA SER A 165 -5.51 27.08 -6.29
C SER A 165 -4.07 27.38 -6.74
N LEU A 166 -3.41 26.44 -7.43
CA LEU A 166 -2.06 26.60 -7.96
C LEU A 166 -2.01 27.19 -9.38
N GLN A 167 -3.16 27.41 -10.03
CA GLN A 167 -3.20 27.86 -11.42
C GLN A 167 -2.60 29.24 -11.61
N GLY A 168 -2.96 30.22 -10.77
CA GLY A 168 -2.41 31.58 -10.87
C GLY A 168 -0.89 31.61 -10.77
N LYS A 169 -0.31 30.86 -9.81
CA LYS A 169 1.15 30.72 -9.67
C LYS A 169 1.80 30.12 -10.92
N LEU A 170 1.18 29.09 -11.49
CA LEU A 170 1.68 28.44 -12.70
C LEU A 170 1.70 29.43 -13.88
N GLU A 171 0.59 30.13 -14.12
CA GLU A 171 0.42 31.04 -15.25
C GLU A 171 1.31 32.29 -15.12
N ASN A 172 1.55 32.75 -13.90
CA ASN A 172 2.46 33.86 -13.61
C ASN A 172 3.95 33.47 -13.62
N GLY A 173 4.27 32.17 -13.73
CA GLY A 173 5.65 31.68 -13.68
C GLY A 173 6.28 31.72 -12.27
N GLU A 174 5.47 31.79 -11.22
CA GLU A 174 5.93 31.82 -9.82
C GLU A 174 6.35 30.41 -9.36
N ASP A 175 7.61 30.27 -8.93
CA ASP A 175 8.20 28.98 -8.51
C ASP A 175 7.93 27.85 -9.52
N LEU A 176 8.06 28.14 -10.81
CA LEU A 176 7.49 27.36 -11.92
C LEU A 176 7.67 25.83 -11.79
N GLU A 177 8.89 25.33 -11.62
CA GLU A 177 9.16 23.89 -11.50
C GLU A 177 8.53 23.28 -10.24
N ALA A 178 8.58 23.98 -9.10
CA ALA A 178 7.99 23.50 -7.86
C ALA A 178 6.46 23.50 -7.93
N THR A 179 5.86 24.50 -8.57
CA THR A 179 4.43 24.59 -8.82
C THR A 179 3.97 23.48 -9.77
N ILE A 180 4.70 23.21 -10.86
CA ILE A 180 4.41 22.10 -11.79
C ILE A 180 4.47 20.76 -11.03
N ARG A 181 5.56 20.51 -10.29
CA ARG A 181 5.72 19.28 -9.49
C ARG A 181 4.57 19.09 -8.50
N LEU A 182 4.23 20.13 -7.73
CA LEU A 182 3.16 20.05 -6.74
C LEU A 182 1.79 19.78 -7.38
N ARG A 183 1.53 20.36 -8.56
CA ARG A 183 0.30 20.10 -9.33
C ARG A 183 0.21 18.65 -9.80
N GLU A 184 1.31 18.10 -10.30
CA GLU A 184 1.40 16.68 -10.67
C GLU A 184 1.18 15.78 -9.44
N GLU A 185 1.84 16.07 -8.31
CA GLU A 185 1.69 15.32 -7.06
C GLU A 185 0.24 15.34 -6.54
N ILE A 186 -0.47 16.48 -6.62
CA ILE A 186 -1.88 16.57 -6.23
C ILE A 186 -2.76 15.79 -7.20
N SER A 187 -2.44 15.78 -8.50
CA SER A 187 -3.15 14.98 -9.50
C SER A 187 -3.02 13.47 -9.21
N GLU A 188 -1.81 13.01 -8.87
CA GLU A 188 -1.58 11.62 -8.43
C GLU A 188 -2.34 11.29 -7.14
N GLN A 189 -2.39 12.21 -6.17
CA GLN A 189 -3.20 12.04 -4.95
C GLN A 189 -4.70 11.92 -5.27
N TYR A 190 -5.21 12.74 -6.19
CA TYR A 190 -6.59 12.66 -6.65
C TYR A 190 -6.90 11.32 -7.31
N ARG A 191 -6.01 10.85 -8.21
CA ARG A 191 -6.16 9.55 -8.88
C ARG A 191 -6.11 8.39 -7.88
N ALA A 192 -5.18 8.43 -6.92
CA ALA A 192 -5.05 7.42 -5.88
C ALA A 192 -6.31 7.33 -4.99
N LEU A 193 -6.93 8.46 -4.65
CA LEU A 193 -8.22 8.47 -3.95
C LEU A 193 -9.31 7.75 -4.75
N GLY A 194 -9.37 7.95 -6.07
CA GLY A 194 -10.26 7.20 -6.96
C GLY A 194 -9.98 5.68 -6.96
N GLN A 195 -8.70 5.29 -7.00
CA GLN A 195 -8.29 3.89 -6.93
C GLN A 195 -8.64 3.24 -5.58
N ILE A 196 -8.59 3.98 -4.46
CA ILE A 196 -9.04 3.48 -3.16
C ILE A 196 -10.54 3.13 -3.20
N LYS A 197 -11.34 3.91 -3.91
CA LYS A 197 -12.78 3.64 -4.10
C LYS A 197 -13.01 2.38 -4.94
N GLU A 198 -12.23 2.17 -5.98
CA GLU A 198 -12.25 0.96 -6.81
C GLU A 198 -11.86 -0.30 -6.00
N MET A 199 -10.72 -0.26 -5.32
CA MET A 199 -10.24 -1.32 -4.42
C MET A 199 -11.30 -1.68 -3.37
N ALA A 200 -11.92 -0.67 -2.76
CA ALA A 200 -12.98 -0.92 -1.79
C ALA A 200 -14.26 -1.52 -2.40
N GLY A 201 -14.54 -1.21 -3.67
CA GLY A 201 -15.61 -1.84 -4.43
C GLY A 201 -15.44 -3.36 -4.53
N GLN A 202 -14.20 -3.85 -4.72
CA GLN A 202 -13.88 -5.27 -4.82
C GLN A 202 -14.22 -6.04 -3.52
N ILE A 203 -14.00 -5.42 -2.35
CA ILE A 203 -14.36 -5.99 -1.03
C ILE A 203 -15.80 -5.64 -0.58
N ARG A 204 -16.62 -5.09 -1.48
CA ARG A 204 -18.03 -4.67 -1.25
C ARG A 204 -18.18 -3.62 -0.14
N LEU A 205 -17.21 -2.71 -0.01
CA LEU A 205 -17.31 -1.52 0.83
C LEU A 205 -18.03 -0.37 0.11
N ARG A 206 -19.29 -0.13 0.45
CA ARG A 206 -20.07 0.94 -0.18
C ARG A 206 -20.07 2.28 0.59
N TYR A 207 -19.55 2.31 1.81
CA TYR A 207 -19.66 3.49 2.69
C TYR A 207 -18.53 4.53 2.51
N LEU A 208 -17.50 4.25 1.69
CA LEU A 208 -16.44 5.23 1.44
C LEU A 208 -16.88 6.41 0.57
N CYS A 209 -18.04 6.33 -0.08
CA CYS A 209 -18.52 7.33 -1.04
C CYS A 209 -19.30 8.49 -0.39
N SER A 210 -19.89 8.29 0.79
CA SER A 210 -20.77 9.28 1.42
C SER A 210 -20.50 9.32 2.91
N GLY A 211 -19.99 10.44 3.43
CA GLY A 211 -19.65 10.64 4.85
C GLY A 211 -20.82 10.60 5.84
N LYS A 212 -21.81 9.73 5.64
CA LYS A 212 -22.94 9.49 6.54
C LYS A 212 -22.77 8.14 7.23
N ASN A 213 -22.12 8.14 8.39
CA ASN A 213 -22.32 7.06 9.36
C ASN A 213 -23.76 7.14 9.86
N ARG A 214 -24.59 6.14 9.54
CA ARG A 214 -25.91 6.00 10.20
C ARG A 214 -25.69 5.48 11.61
N ALA A 215 -26.49 5.94 12.56
CA ALA A 215 -26.43 5.54 13.97
C ALA A 215 -26.40 4.01 14.09
N GLY A 216 -25.31 3.46 14.65
CA GLY A 216 -25.12 2.02 14.86
C GLY A 216 -23.89 1.40 14.18
N SER A 217 -23.21 2.09 13.27
CA SER A 217 -21.92 1.64 12.69
C SER A 217 -20.74 2.28 13.41
N TYR A 218 -19.81 1.47 13.96
CA TYR A 218 -18.58 1.99 14.55
C TYR A 218 -17.68 2.64 13.49
N PRO A 219 -16.83 3.63 13.81
CA PRO A 219 -15.90 4.25 12.85
C PRO A 219 -14.89 3.25 12.24
N VAL A 220 -14.63 2.15 12.93
CA VAL A 220 -13.85 0.99 12.46
C VAL A 220 -14.66 0.02 11.59
N ASP A 221 -16.00 0.12 11.63
CA ASP A 221 -16.98 -0.70 10.90
C ASP A 221 -17.39 -0.09 9.55
N LEU A 222 -16.49 0.65 8.90
CA LEU A 222 -16.66 0.90 7.45
C LEU A 222 -16.76 -0.42 6.66
N LEU A 223 -16.51 -1.57 7.28
CA LEU A 223 -16.69 -2.92 6.74
C LEU A 223 -17.91 -3.64 7.35
N ARG A 224 -19.00 -3.67 6.55
CA ARG A 224 -20.09 -4.67 6.55
C ARG A 224 -21.24 -4.47 7.57
N LEU A 225 -22.35 -3.91 7.06
CA LEU A 225 -23.71 -4.21 7.54
C LEU A 225 -24.49 -5.03 6.49
N PRO A 226 -25.42 -5.90 6.90
CA PRO A 226 -26.28 -6.64 5.99
C PRO A 226 -27.44 -5.75 5.51
N GLY A 227 -27.65 -5.71 4.19
CA GLY A 227 -28.89 -5.24 3.59
C GLY A 227 -28.98 -3.75 3.28
N CYS A 228 -28.82 -3.41 2.01
CA CYS A 228 -29.61 -2.34 1.38
C CYS A 228 -29.72 -2.67 -0.11
N ARG A 229 -30.97 -2.88 -0.57
CA ARG A 229 -31.34 -2.87 -1.99
C ARG A 229 -31.12 -1.48 -2.57
#